data_AF-A0A847A955-F1
#
_entry.id   AF-A0A847A955-F1
#
_cell.length_a   1.000
_cell.length_b   1.000
_cell.length_c   1.000
_cell.angle_alpha   90.00
_cell.angle_beta   90.00
_cell.angle_gamma   90.00
#
_symmetry.space_group_name_H-M   'P 1'
#
loop_
_entity.id
_entity.type
_entity.pdbx_description
1 polymer ?
#
loop_
_entity_poly.entity_id
_entity_poly.type
_entity_poly.pdbx_seq_one_letter_code
_entity_poly.pdbx_strand_id
1 'polypeptide(L)'
;MFPESLQFHVAGGVNRFVNGLIEDHAPVFDSISAGILSFLLGVHSLLAAIPWWAYMVGIFILCRHFSKKIAGPAVLAILPFFIGVFGLWAMAIETLSVIVTAVVLALIFGLPLGVLMAELKAVAFVLRPVLDGMQTMPSFVYLIPAMMLFGLGKVPA
;
A
#
# COMPACT_ATOMS: atom_id res chain seq x y z
N MET A 1 8.73 39.82 -17.61
CA MET A 1 7.73 38.77 -17.29
C MET A 1 7.42 37.98 -18.55
N PHE A 2 7.21 36.68 -18.44
CA PHE A 2 6.87 35.82 -19.59
C PHE A 2 5.43 36.13 -20.06
N PRO A 3 5.12 36.20 -21.37
CA PRO A 3 3.78 36.58 -21.84
C PRO A 3 2.70 35.61 -21.36
N GLU A 4 1.66 36.10 -20.68
CA GLU A 4 0.56 35.28 -20.18
C GLU A 4 -0.24 34.59 -21.30
N SER A 5 -0.27 35.18 -22.49
CA SER A 5 -0.91 34.59 -23.68
C SER A 5 -0.25 33.30 -24.19
N LEU A 6 0.99 33.02 -23.75
CA LEU A 6 1.71 31.78 -24.07
C LEU A 6 1.74 30.80 -22.89
N GLN A 7 1.10 31.13 -21.76
CA GLN A 7 1.05 30.26 -20.58
C GLN A 7 -0.12 29.28 -20.66
N PHE A 8 0.18 28.03 -21.02
CA PHE A 8 -0.81 26.95 -21.04
C PHE A 8 -0.91 26.27 -19.67
N HIS A 9 -2.07 26.39 -19.02
CA HIS A 9 -2.33 25.81 -17.71
C HIS A 9 -3.03 24.45 -17.83
N VAL A 10 -2.28 23.36 -17.70
CA VAL A 10 -2.79 21.98 -17.79
C VAL A 10 -3.74 21.63 -16.63
N ALA A 11 -3.57 22.29 -15.48
CA ALA A 11 -4.31 22.02 -14.23
C ALA A 11 -5.84 22.07 -14.41
N GLY A 12 -6.36 23.02 -15.20
CA GLY A 12 -7.80 23.15 -15.41
C GLY A 12 -8.40 21.96 -16.16
N GLY A 13 -7.65 21.35 -17.09
CA GLY A 13 -8.08 20.14 -17.79
C GLY A 13 -8.09 18.92 -16.87
N VAL A 14 -7.04 18.77 -16.06
CA VAL A 14 -6.90 17.66 -15.10
C VAL A 14 -8.01 17.71 -14.04
N ASN A 15 -8.29 18.88 -13.46
CA ASN A 15 -9.34 19.01 -12.45
C ASN A 15 -10.73 18.65 -13.00
N ARG A 16 -11.08 19.07 -14.22
CA ARG A 16 -12.37 18.71 -14.82
C ARG A 16 -12.48 17.21 -15.05
N PHE A 17 -11.40 16.57 -15.49
CA PHE A 17 -11.37 15.12 -15.68
C PHE A 17 -11.55 14.38 -14.36
N VAL A 18 -10.80 14.76 -13.31
CA VAL A 18 -10.90 14.15 -11.98
C VAL A 18 -12.30 14.33 -11.40
N ASN A 19 -12.87 15.53 -11.49
CA ASN A 19 -14.22 15.80 -10.97
C ASN A 19 -15.29 14.98 -11.70
N GLY A 20 -15.24 14.91 -13.04
CA GLY A 20 -16.16 14.07 -13.80
C GLY A 20 -16.04 12.59 -13.43
N LEU A 21 -14.82 12.11 -13.20
CA LEU A 21 -14.59 10.73 -12.76
C LEU A 21 -15.23 10.44 -11.39
N ILE A 22 -15.15 11.39 -10.46
CA ILE A 22 -15.75 11.26 -9.12
C ILE A 22 -17.28 11.27 -9.22
N GLU A 23 -17.84 12.24 -9.94
CA GLU A 23 -19.30 12.42 -10.05
C GLU A 23 -19.99 11.23 -10.73
N ASP A 24 -19.41 10.71 -11.80
CA ASP A 24 -20.03 9.65 -12.61
C ASP A 24 -19.76 8.23 -12.10
N HIS A 25 -18.64 8.02 -11.39
CA HIS A 25 -18.17 6.67 -11.03
C HIS A 25 -17.97 6.44 -9.53
N ALA A 26 -18.36 7.38 -8.65
CA ALA A 26 -18.29 7.22 -7.20
C ALA A 26 -18.75 5.84 -6.68
N PRO A 27 -19.90 5.26 -7.11
CA PRO A 27 -20.35 3.96 -6.60
C PRO A 27 -19.38 2.81 -6.87
N VAL A 28 -18.62 2.86 -7.98
CA VAL A 28 -17.61 1.86 -8.33
C VAL A 28 -16.41 2.00 -7.40
N PHE A 29 -15.93 3.22 -7.19
CA PHE A 29 -14.81 3.50 -6.28
C PHE A 29 -15.15 3.17 -4.84
N ASP A 30 -16.38 3.46 -4.39
CA ASP A 30 -16.87 3.07 -3.06
C ASP A 30 -16.89 1.56 -2.88
N SER A 31 -17.34 0.82 -3.89
CA SER A 31 -17.37 -0.64 -3.85
C SER A 31 -15.97 -1.25 -3.78
N ILE A 32 -15.03 -0.70 -4.54
CA ILE A 32 -13.61 -1.11 -4.50
C ILE A 32 -13.01 -0.77 -3.12
N SER A 33 -13.26 0.42 -2.61
CA SER A 33 -12.81 0.87 -1.27
C SER A 33 -13.32 -0.05 -0.18
N ALA A 34 -14.61 -0.39 -0.21
CA ALA A 34 -15.22 -1.32 0.73
C ALA A 34 -14.59 -2.72 0.63
N GLY A 35 -14.30 -3.19 -0.59
CA GLY A 35 -13.57 -4.44 -0.82
C GLY A 35 -12.19 -4.43 -0.17
N ILE A 36 -11.38 -3.42 -0.47
CA ILE A 36 -10.03 -3.27 0.10
C ILE A 36 -10.09 -3.14 1.63
N LEU A 37 -11.01 -2.32 2.15
CA LEU A 37 -11.19 -2.12 3.59
C LEU A 37 -11.60 -3.41 4.30
N SER A 38 -12.54 -4.18 3.73
CA SER A 38 -12.96 -5.45 4.31
C SER A 38 -11.80 -6.45 4.37
N PHE A 39 -10.98 -6.50 3.32
CA PHE A 39 -9.79 -7.34 3.28
C PHE A 39 -8.75 -6.88 4.31
N LEU A 40 -8.48 -5.58 4.41
CA LEU A 40 -7.58 -4.99 5.40
C LEU A 40 -8.03 -5.30 6.83
N LEU A 41 -9.32 -5.13 7.14
CA LEU A 41 -9.88 -5.44 8.46
C LEU A 41 -9.81 -6.95 8.75
N GLY A 42 -9.98 -7.80 7.74
CA GLY A 42 -9.74 -9.24 7.84
C GLY A 42 -8.30 -9.55 8.24
N VAL A 43 -7.32 -8.99 7.53
CA VAL A 43 -5.88 -9.14 7.86
C VAL A 43 -5.59 -8.60 9.27
N HIS A 44 -6.12 -7.42 9.60
CA HIS A 44 -5.93 -6.80 10.90
C HIS A 44 -6.47 -7.67 12.04
N SER A 45 -7.68 -8.21 11.91
CA SER A 45 -8.27 -9.07 12.94
C SER A 45 -7.48 -10.36 13.13
N LEU A 46 -6.96 -10.96 12.05
CA LEU A 46 -6.07 -12.12 12.13
C LEU A 46 -4.76 -11.81 12.86
N LEU A 47 -4.14 -10.67 12.56
CA LEU A 47 -2.91 -10.25 13.23
C LEU A 47 -3.17 -9.88 14.70
N ALA A 48 -4.22 -9.10 14.97
CA ALA A 48 -4.57 -8.69 16.33
C ALA A 48 -4.96 -9.88 17.24
N ALA A 49 -5.45 -10.98 16.66
CA ALA A 49 -5.75 -12.21 17.40
C ALA A 49 -4.49 -12.94 17.91
N ILE A 50 -3.31 -12.66 17.32
CA ILE A 50 -2.05 -13.28 17.72
C ILE A 50 -1.55 -12.62 19.02
N PRO A 51 -1.28 -13.39 20.09
CA PRO A 51 -0.71 -12.84 21.31
C PRO A 51 0.67 -12.22 21.08
N TRP A 52 0.98 -11.14 21.78
CA TRP A 52 2.25 -10.41 21.62
C TRP A 52 3.51 -11.30 21.72
N TRP A 53 3.49 -12.29 22.62
CA TRP A 53 4.61 -13.20 22.83
C TRP A 53 4.80 -14.16 21.64
N ALA A 54 3.72 -14.50 20.92
CA ALA A 54 3.78 -15.42 19.79
C ALA A 54 4.54 -14.79 18.61
N TYR A 55 4.47 -13.48 18.43
CA TYR A 55 5.32 -12.76 17.47
C TYR A 55 6.80 -12.92 17.76
N MET A 56 7.20 -12.79 19.03
CA MET A 56 8.60 -12.90 19.45
C MET A 56 9.12 -14.31 19.25
N VAL A 57 8.33 -15.32 19.64
CA VAL A 57 8.65 -16.74 19.42
C VAL A 57 8.73 -17.05 17.93
N GLY A 58 7.80 -16.54 17.12
CA GLY A 58 7.78 -16.73 15.68
C GLY A 58 9.02 -16.15 14.99
N ILE A 59 9.39 -14.92 15.32
CA ILE A 59 10.62 -14.26 14.82
C ILE A 59 11.85 -15.07 15.25
N PHE A 60 11.91 -15.50 16.51
CA PHE A 60 13.02 -16.29 17.01
C PHE A 60 13.20 -17.60 16.22
N ILE A 61 12.12 -18.37 16.05
CA ILE A 61 12.15 -19.65 15.32
C ILE A 61 12.57 -19.43 13.86
N LEU A 62 11.97 -18.44 13.19
CA LEU A 62 12.27 -18.14 11.79
C LEU A 62 13.73 -17.73 11.60
N CYS A 63 14.22 -16.78 12.39
CA CYS A 63 15.61 -16.34 12.31
C CYS A 63 16.60 -17.43 12.75
N ARG A 64 16.24 -18.27 13.73
CA ARG A 64 17.06 -19.39 14.18
C ARG A 64 17.20 -20.48 13.12
N HIS A 65 16.23 -20.63 12.21
CA HIS A 65 16.32 -21.56 11.10
C HIS A 65 17.44 -21.17 10.12
N PHE A 66 17.59 -19.88 9.82
CA PHE A 66 18.60 -19.38 8.89
C PHE A 66 19.96 -19.05 9.54
N SER A 67 20.02 -18.93 10.87
CA SER A 67 21.25 -18.59 11.60
C SER A 67 21.73 -19.73 12.50
N LYS A 68 23.03 -20.04 12.39
CA LYS A 68 23.70 -21.03 13.27
C LYS A 68 23.96 -20.49 14.69
N LYS A 69 23.95 -19.16 14.88
CA LYS A 69 24.22 -18.50 16.17
C LYS A 69 22.90 -18.03 16.81
N ILE A 70 22.77 -18.20 18.13
CA ILE A 70 21.53 -17.87 18.88
C ILE A 70 21.39 -16.36 19.16
N ALA A 71 22.51 -15.63 19.28
CA ALA A 71 22.50 -14.23 19.68
C ALA A 71 21.69 -13.33 18.73
N GLY A 72 21.87 -13.47 17.41
CA GLY A 72 21.14 -12.66 16.41
C GLY A 72 19.62 -12.84 16.47
N PRO A 73 19.11 -14.09 16.37
CA PRO A 73 17.68 -14.37 16.51
C PRO A 73 17.08 -13.89 17.84
N ALA A 74 17.80 -14.04 18.95
CA ALA A 74 17.33 -13.58 20.26
C ALA A 74 17.17 -12.05 20.32
N VAL A 75 18.14 -11.31 19.77
CA VAL A 75 18.06 -9.85 19.68
C VAL A 75 16.89 -9.42 18.80
N LEU A 76 16.71 -10.01 17.62
CA LEU A 76 15.60 -9.64 16.73
C LEU A 76 14.23 -9.94 17.33
N ALA A 77 14.10 -11.06 18.04
CA ALA A 77 12.85 -11.46 18.70
C ALA A 77 12.45 -10.52 19.85
N ILE A 78 13.42 -9.87 20.52
CA ILE A 78 13.12 -8.98 21.64
C ILE A 78 12.82 -7.54 21.22
N LEU A 79 13.23 -7.10 20.01
CA LEU A 79 12.97 -5.72 19.57
C LEU A 79 11.48 -5.31 19.58
N PRO A 80 10.53 -6.16 19.10
CA PRO A 80 9.11 -5.84 19.18
C PRO A 80 8.58 -5.67 20.61
N PHE A 81 9.25 -6.26 21.61
CA PHE A 81 8.87 -6.08 23.01
C PHE A 81 8.94 -4.61 23.42
N PHE A 82 9.97 -3.88 22.97
CA PHE A 82 10.11 -2.46 23.28
C PHE A 82 8.98 -1.62 22.68
N ILE A 83 8.50 -1.96 21.49
CA ILE A 83 7.31 -1.29 20.89
C ILE A 83 6.10 -1.45 21.83
N GLY A 84 5.91 -2.64 22.39
CA GLY A 84 4.87 -2.92 23.37
C GLY A 84 5.06 -2.13 24.68
N VAL A 85 6.29 -2.05 25.19
CA VAL A 85 6.64 -1.28 26.40
C VAL A 85 6.31 0.20 26.25
N PHE A 86 6.49 0.77 25.06
CA PHE A 86 6.11 2.16 24.77
C PHE A 86 4.60 2.35 24.53
N GLY A 87 3.78 1.31 24.65
CA GLY A 87 2.34 1.38 24.41
C GLY A 87 1.95 1.51 22.93
N LEU A 88 2.89 1.28 22.00
CA LEU A 88 2.69 1.45 20.56
C LEU A 88 2.23 0.16 19.85
N TRP A 89 1.90 -0.89 20.60
CA TRP A 89 1.56 -2.20 20.05
C TRP A 89 0.39 -2.15 19.08
N ALA A 90 -0.70 -1.48 19.45
CA ALA A 90 -1.89 -1.37 18.61
C ALA A 90 -1.57 -0.67 17.26
N MET A 91 -0.85 0.45 17.30
CA MET A 91 -0.42 1.17 16.09
C MET A 91 0.56 0.35 15.23
N ALA A 92 1.42 -0.45 15.87
CA ALA A 92 2.33 -1.35 15.15
C ALA A 92 1.55 -2.45 14.40
N ILE A 93 0.51 -3.02 15.02
CA ILE A 93 -0.37 -3.99 14.35
C ILE A 93 -1.16 -3.33 13.22
N GLU A 94 -1.66 -2.10 13.39
CA GLU A 94 -2.31 -1.36 12.30
C GLU A 94 -1.37 -1.15 11.11
N THR A 95 -0.15 -0.69 11.37
CA THR A 95 0.88 -0.50 10.33
C THR A 95 1.22 -1.81 9.63
N LEU A 96 1.43 -2.89 10.40
CA LEU A 96 1.72 -4.21 9.86
C LEU A 96 0.56 -4.73 8.99
N SER A 97 -0.69 -4.48 9.40
CA SER A 97 -1.88 -4.87 8.65
C SER A 97 -1.91 -4.22 7.28
N VAL A 98 -1.66 -2.90 7.23
CA VAL A 98 -1.59 -2.14 5.97
C VAL A 98 -0.49 -2.66 5.07
N ILE A 99 0.71 -2.90 5.61
CA ILE A 99 1.85 -3.42 4.83
C ILE A 99 1.53 -4.82 4.28
N VAL A 100 1.02 -5.74 5.09
CA VAL A 100 0.69 -7.09 4.64
C VAL A 100 -0.40 -7.05 3.58
N THR A 101 -1.45 -6.27 3.79
CA THR A 101 -2.52 -6.08 2.79
C THR A 101 -1.96 -5.53 1.49
N ALA A 102 -1.13 -4.48 1.53
CA ALA A 102 -0.53 -3.88 0.34
C ALA A 102 0.36 -4.88 -0.41
N VAL A 103 1.21 -5.64 0.29
CA VAL A 103 2.08 -6.65 -0.32
C VAL A 103 1.26 -7.77 -0.97
N VAL A 104 0.23 -8.28 -0.29
CA VAL A 104 -0.61 -9.35 -0.85
C VAL A 104 -1.34 -8.87 -2.10
N LEU A 105 -1.96 -7.68 -2.08
CA LEU A 105 -2.60 -7.12 -3.26
C LEU A 105 -1.60 -6.85 -4.39
N ALA A 106 -0.42 -6.31 -4.07
CA ALA A 106 0.64 -6.08 -5.04
C ALA A 106 1.13 -7.39 -5.70
N LEU A 107 1.19 -8.49 -4.97
CA LEU A 107 1.54 -9.80 -5.53
C LEU A 107 0.40 -10.36 -6.39
N ILE A 108 -0.86 -10.27 -5.92
CA ILE A 108 -2.04 -10.75 -6.64
C ILE A 108 -2.18 -10.07 -8.01
N PHE A 109 -1.94 -8.77 -8.10
CA PHE A 109 -2.06 -8.03 -9.35
C PHE A 109 -0.74 -7.94 -10.12
N GLY A 110 0.37 -7.72 -9.41
CA GLY A 110 1.69 -7.51 -10.00
C GLY A 110 2.27 -8.75 -10.63
N LEU A 111 2.08 -9.95 -10.06
CA LEU A 111 2.59 -11.19 -10.66
C LEU A 111 1.90 -11.50 -12.01
N PRO A 112 0.56 -11.54 -12.11
CA PRO A 112 -0.10 -11.79 -13.40
C PRO A 112 0.22 -10.73 -14.45
N LEU A 113 0.22 -9.44 -14.07
CA LEU A 113 0.58 -8.36 -15.00
C LEU A 113 2.05 -8.48 -15.44
N GLY A 114 2.95 -8.82 -14.53
CA GLY A 114 4.36 -9.06 -14.82
C GLY A 114 4.56 -10.20 -15.82
N VAL A 115 3.88 -11.33 -15.63
CA VAL A 115 3.89 -12.46 -16.57
C VAL A 115 3.32 -12.04 -17.92
N LEU A 116 2.18 -11.33 -17.95
CA LEU A 116 1.55 -10.88 -19.20
C LEU A 116 2.45 -9.92 -20.00
N MET A 117 3.19 -9.04 -19.32
CA MET A 117 4.18 -8.17 -19.96
C MET A 117 5.37 -8.95 -20.52
N ALA A 118 5.76 -10.06 -19.90
CA ALA A 118 6.84 -10.91 -20.41
C ALA A 118 6.45 -11.62 -21.71
N GLU A 119 5.19 -12.03 -21.82
CA GLU A 119 4.66 -12.74 -22.99
C GLU A 119 4.27 -11.80 -24.14
N LEU A 120 3.67 -10.64 -23.84
CA LEU A 120 3.08 -9.75 -24.84
C LEU A 120 3.80 -8.39 -24.91
N LYS A 121 4.57 -8.19 -25.99
CA LYS A 121 5.28 -6.92 -26.25
C LYS A 121 4.35 -5.70 -26.27
N ALA A 122 3.13 -5.85 -26.77
CA ALA A 122 2.14 -4.77 -26.79
C ALA A 122 1.69 -4.37 -25.38
N VAL A 123 1.46 -5.33 -24.50
CA VAL A 123 1.09 -5.08 -23.10
C VAL A 123 2.23 -4.38 -22.37
N ALA A 124 3.47 -4.87 -22.55
CA ALA A 124 4.65 -4.23 -21.98
C ALA A 124 4.84 -2.78 -22.48
N PHE A 125 4.60 -2.51 -23.76
CA PHE A 125 4.71 -1.17 -24.33
C PHE A 125 3.73 -0.18 -23.68
N VAL A 126 2.50 -0.62 -23.38
CA VAL A 126 1.48 0.23 -22.76
C VAL A 126 1.68 0.37 -21.25
N LEU A 127 2.01 -0.72 -20.54
CA LEU A 127 2.10 -0.71 -19.08
C LEU A 127 3.38 -0.06 -18.55
N ARG A 128 4.51 -0.14 -19.28
CA ARG A 128 5.79 0.44 -18.84
C ARG A 128 5.69 1.93 -18.48
N PRO A 129 5.14 2.82 -19.34
CA PRO A 129 4.98 4.23 -18.98
C PRO A 129 4.09 4.45 -17.74
N VAL A 130 3.05 3.64 -17.56
CA VAL A 130 2.16 3.74 -16.39
C VAL A 130 2.93 3.37 -15.12
N LEU A 131 3.67 2.25 -15.15
CA LEU A 131 4.49 1.80 -14.04
C LEU A 131 5.64 2.76 -13.73
N ASP A 132 6.26 3.35 -14.76
CA ASP A 132 7.29 4.38 -14.60
C ASP A 132 6.71 5.63 -13.94
N GLY A 133 5.49 6.03 -14.36
CA GLY A 133 4.74 7.10 -13.71
C GLY A 133 4.44 6.81 -12.23
N MET A 134 3.94 5.61 -11.92
CA MET A 134 3.65 5.18 -10.54
C MET A 134 4.89 5.16 -9.65
N GLN A 135 6.07 4.88 -10.20
CA GLN A 135 7.34 4.79 -9.44
C GLN A 135 8.03 6.14 -9.26
N THR A 136 7.76 7.12 -10.13
CA THR A 136 8.50 8.39 -10.16
C THR A 136 7.68 9.60 -9.73
N MET A 137 6.34 9.52 -9.78
CA MET A 137 5.49 10.61 -9.31
C MET A 137 5.57 10.76 -7.78
N PRO A 138 5.77 11.98 -7.25
CA PRO A 138 5.76 12.21 -5.81
C PRO A 138 4.41 11.82 -5.19
N SER A 139 4.44 11.18 -4.02
CA SER A 139 3.23 10.64 -3.39
C SER A 139 2.12 11.67 -3.20
N PHE A 140 2.48 12.90 -2.81
CA PHE A 140 1.52 13.99 -2.60
C PHE A 140 0.66 14.33 -3.83
N VAL A 141 1.17 14.09 -5.05
CA VAL A 141 0.47 14.44 -6.29
C VAL A 141 -0.76 13.55 -6.51
N TYR A 142 -0.63 12.25 -6.28
CA TYR A 142 -1.74 11.31 -6.45
C TYR A 142 -2.55 11.10 -5.16
N LEU A 143 -2.02 11.47 -4.00
CA LEU A 143 -2.68 11.32 -2.71
C LEU A 143 -3.99 12.13 -2.63
N ILE A 144 -3.98 13.37 -3.12
CA ILE A 144 -5.16 14.25 -3.11
C ILE A 144 -6.35 13.62 -3.87
N PRO A 145 -6.23 13.26 -5.16
CA PRO A 145 -7.33 12.64 -5.88
C PRO A 145 -7.66 11.24 -5.34
N ALA A 146 -6.69 10.47 -4.84
CA ALA A 146 -6.96 9.19 -4.21
C ALA A 146 -7.84 9.34 -2.95
N MET A 147 -7.54 10.30 -2.08
CA MET A 147 -8.38 10.57 -0.91
C MET A 147 -9.80 11.02 -1.30
N MET A 148 -9.95 11.76 -2.40
CA MET A 148 -11.26 12.16 -2.91
C MET A 148 -12.07 11.00 -3.48
N LEU A 149 -11.41 10.01 -4.11
CA LEU A 149 -12.06 8.85 -4.73
C LEU A 149 -12.34 7.70 -3.76
N PHE A 150 -11.42 7.43 -2.82
CA PHE A 150 -11.48 6.27 -1.92
C PHE A 150 -11.93 6.63 -0.48
N GLY A 151 -12.12 7.92 -0.20
CA GLY A 151 -12.60 8.44 1.08
C GLY A 151 -11.59 8.34 2.23
N LEU A 152 -11.94 8.95 3.38
CA LEU A 152 -11.19 8.86 4.65
C LEU A 152 -11.44 7.52 5.36
N GLY A 153 -11.20 6.39 4.67
CA GLY A 153 -11.18 5.07 5.30
C GLY A 153 -9.82 4.74 5.89
N LYS A 154 -9.69 3.61 6.62
CA LYS A 154 -8.40 3.04 7.08
C LYS A 154 -7.49 2.55 5.93
N VAL A 155 -7.59 3.14 4.76
CA VAL A 155 -6.69 2.96 3.62
C VAL A 155 -5.71 4.13 3.71
N PRO A 156 -4.54 3.97 4.35
CA PRO A 156 -3.75 5.14 4.71
C PRO A 156 -3.06 5.73 3.49
N ALA A 157 -3.18 7.05 3.41
CA ALA A 157 -2.16 7.97 2.93
C ALA A 157 -0.79 7.71 3.59
#